data_AF-A0A6V7RZZ5-F1
#
_entry.id   AF-A0A6V7RZZ5-F1
#
_cell.length_a   1.000
_cell.length_b   1.000
_cell.length_c   1.000
_cell.angle_alpha   90.00
_cell.angle_beta   90.00
_cell.angle_gamma   90.00
#
_symmetry.space_group_name_H-M   'P 1'
#
loop_
_entity.id
_entity.type
_entity.pdbx_description
1 polymer ?
#
loop_
_entity_poly.entity_id
_entity_poly.type
_entity_poly.pdbx_seq_one_letter_code
_entity_poly.pdbx_strand_id
1 'polypeptide(L)'
;MGIGITEERSEAFKQNKGYFNDVNNIDYMKKIIYFVGILIRVITYYYGLWQDNNLNVKFTDIDYYVFSDAAKYVLNNKSPYDRYTYRYTPLLAYLMVPNFIINFSFGKFLFSSIDFLVSIIIIKIIKIKHPETKNYILYASLWLLNPLVITISLRGNADCIPCLLVLLTVLFIYQKRIYLSAFFYGLSVNFKIYPIIYALPLMLYLNKNYLNKDNIFQLKQIKTEDRYINKIINIFYIIRNFFKELFKLNSDQLKFSLFSFTTFLALNIIFYAIYGYEFLYESFIYHLVRQDHKHNFSLFFYIMYLTIENNSKIIPLITFIPQFILVALFGFKYAKLNLELSMFLQTLSFIALNKVITSQVNAAQT
;
A
#
# COMPACT_ATOMS: atom_id res chain seq x y z
N MET A 1 -34.93 -35.68 -40.10
CA MET A 1 -34.57 -34.39 -39.46
C MET A 1 -34.53 -34.45 -37.92
N GLY A 2 -34.30 -35.61 -37.28
CA GLY A 2 -34.52 -35.79 -35.82
C GLY A 2 -33.31 -36.24 -34.98
N ILE A 3 -32.10 -36.29 -35.52
CA ILE A 3 -30.93 -36.87 -34.81
C ILE A 3 -30.01 -35.78 -34.21
N GLY A 4 -29.98 -34.57 -34.77
CA GLY A 4 -29.08 -33.50 -34.30
C GLY A 4 -29.44 -32.89 -32.93
N ILE A 5 -30.72 -32.90 -32.54
CA ILE A 5 -31.19 -32.24 -31.31
C ILE A 5 -30.82 -33.04 -30.04
N THR A 6 -30.63 -34.36 -30.16
CA THR A 6 -30.29 -35.25 -29.04
C THR A 6 -28.81 -35.23 -28.69
N GLU A 7 -27.91 -35.06 -29.67
CA GLU A 7 -26.47 -34.94 -29.44
C GLU A 7 -26.11 -33.59 -28.81
N GLU A 8 -26.65 -32.48 -29.32
CA GLU A 8 -26.47 -31.15 -28.72
C GLU A 8 -26.97 -31.10 -27.25
N ARG A 9 -28.11 -31.72 -26.95
CA ARG A 9 -28.62 -31.81 -25.57
C ARG A 9 -27.72 -32.66 -24.66
N SER A 10 -27.15 -33.75 -25.17
CA SER A 10 -26.22 -34.62 -24.44
C SER A 10 -24.90 -33.92 -24.13
N GLU A 11 -24.34 -33.18 -25.10
CA GLU A 11 -23.12 -32.40 -24.92
C GLU A 11 -23.32 -31.23 -23.97
N ALA A 12 -24.45 -30.51 -24.07
CA ALA A 12 -24.82 -29.47 -23.12
C ALA A 12 -24.98 -30.02 -21.69
N PHE A 13 -25.55 -31.24 -21.53
CA PHE A 13 -25.66 -31.88 -20.23
C PHE A 13 -24.30 -32.31 -19.65
N LYS A 14 -23.40 -32.85 -20.48
CA LYS A 14 -22.03 -33.20 -20.07
C LYS A 14 -21.20 -31.97 -19.70
N GLN A 15 -21.31 -30.89 -20.47
CA GLN A 15 -20.67 -29.61 -20.16
C GLN A 15 -21.21 -29.02 -18.86
N ASN A 16 -22.53 -29.02 -18.65
CA ASN A 16 -23.13 -28.56 -17.41
C ASN A 16 -22.68 -29.41 -16.22
N LYS A 17 -22.63 -30.75 -16.35
CA LYS A 17 -22.16 -31.65 -15.29
C LYS A 17 -20.67 -31.44 -14.94
N GLY A 18 -19.82 -31.20 -15.94
CA GLY A 18 -18.42 -30.82 -15.74
C GLY A 18 -18.28 -29.47 -15.03
N TYR A 19 -19.06 -28.47 -15.45
CA TYR A 19 -19.09 -27.14 -14.83
C TYR A 19 -19.55 -27.19 -13.36
N PHE A 20 -20.61 -27.93 -13.04
CA PHE A 20 -21.07 -28.08 -11.65
C PHE A 20 -20.03 -28.81 -10.77
N ASN A 21 -19.35 -29.82 -11.29
CA ASN A 21 -18.28 -30.51 -10.57
C ASN A 21 -17.08 -29.58 -10.31
N ASP A 22 -16.66 -28.79 -11.29
CA ASP A 22 -15.59 -27.80 -11.14
C ASP A 22 -15.94 -26.73 -10.08
N VAL A 23 -17.17 -26.21 -10.09
CA VAL A 23 -17.63 -25.20 -9.14
C VAL A 23 -17.67 -25.76 -7.70
N ASN A 24 -18.18 -26.98 -7.53
CA ASN A 24 -18.20 -27.65 -6.23
C ASN A 24 -16.78 -27.93 -5.70
N ASN A 25 -15.86 -28.29 -6.58
CA ASN A 25 -14.45 -28.52 -6.22
C ASN A 25 -13.76 -27.21 -5.81
N ILE A 26 -14.03 -26.10 -6.50
CA ILE A 26 -13.52 -24.77 -6.16
C ILE A 26 -14.03 -24.31 -4.79
N ASP A 27 -15.31 -24.47 -4.47
CA ASP A 27 -15.83 -24.08 -3.14
C ASP A 27 -15.24 -24.94 -2.01
N TYR A 28 -15.04 -26.24 -2.27
CA TYR A 28 -14.39 -27.14 -1.31
C TYR A 28 -12.93 -26.75 -1.08
N MET A 29 -12.16 -26.51 -2.15
CA MET A 29 -10.78 -26.03 -2.06
C MET A 29 -10.67 -24.69 -1.32
N LYS A 30 -11.63 -23.78 -1.54
CA LYS A 30 -11.71 -22.52 -0.78
C LYS A 30 -11.83 -22.80 0.71
N LYS A 31 -12.76 -23.66 1.12
CA LYS A 31 -12.95 -24.00 2.54
C LYS A 31 -11.69 -24.60 3.15
N ILE A 32 -11.01 -25.51 2.45
CA ILE A 32 -9.74 -26.09 2.89
C ILE A 32 -8.67 -25.01 3.08
N ILE A 33 -8.46 -24.14 2.08
CA ILE A 33 -7.40 -23.12 2.14
C ILE A 33 -7.62 -22.15 3.29
N TYR A 34 -8.87 -21.73 3.54
CA TYR A 34 -9.18 -20.86 4.67
C TYR A 34 -8.99 -21.60 6.00
N PHE A 35 -9.42 -22.86 6.09
CA PHE A 35 -9.21 -23.68 7.30
C PHE A 35 -7.72 -23.87 7.60
N VAL A 36 -6.91 -24.25 6.60
CA VAL A 36 -5.45 -24.38 6.72
C VAL A 36 -4.82 -23.03 7.09
N GLY A 37 -5.28 -21.93 6.48
CA GLY A 37 -4.82 -20.58 6.80
C GLY A 37 -5.08 -20.18 8.25
N ILE A 38 -6.21 -20.58 8.83
CA ILE A 38 -6.53 -20.40 10.26
C ILE A 38 -5.64 -21.30 11.11
N LEU A 39 -5.57 -22.59 10.78
CA LEU A 39 -4.81 -23.58 11.54
C LEU A 39 -3.33 -23.19 11.66
N ILE A 40 -2.69 -22.84 10.54
CA ILE A 40 -1.29 -22.40 10.54
C ILE A 40 -1.12 -21.15 11.40
N ARG A 41 -2.03 -20.17 11.31
CA ARG A 41 -1.95 -18.96 12.13
C ARG A 41 -2.09 -19.24 13.63
N VAL A 42 -2.98 -20.16 14.00
CA VAL A 42 -3.13 -20.59 15.41
C VAL A 42 -1.85 -21.26 15.90
N ILE A 43 -1.27 -22.17 15.11
CA ILE A 43 0.00 -22.83 15.42
C ILE A 43 1.12 -21.80 15.56
N THR A 44 1.28 -20.90 14.59
CA THR A 44 2.30 -19.85 14.62
C THR A 44 2.11 -18.87 15.77
N TYR A 45 0.87 -18.57 16.16
CA TYR A 45 0.57 -17.73 17.32
C TYR A 45 1.08 -18.38 18.62
N TYR A 46 0.71 -19.64 18.88
CA TYR A 46 1.16 -20.34 20.09
C TYR A 46 2.66 -20.58 20.08
N TYR A 47 3.25 -20.90 18.92
CA TYR A 47 4.70 -20.96 18.78
C TYR A 47 5.35 -19.60 19.10
N GLY A 48 4.77 -18.49 18.61
CA GLY A 48 5.26 -17.15 18.90
C GLY A 48 5.24 -16.81 20.40
N LEU A 49 4.18 -17.18 21.11
CA LEU A 49 4.10 -17.04 22.56
C LEU A 49 5.16 -17.88 23.28
N TRP A 50 5.34 -19.14 22.85
CA TRP A 50 6.38 -20.00 23.39
C TRP A 50 7.77 -19.40 23.15
N GLN A 51 8.06 -18.93 21.94
CA GLN A 51 9.32 -18.29 21.59
C GLN A 51 9.56 -17.03 22.44
N ASP A 52 8.55 -16.18 22.61
CA ASP A 52 8.65 -14.97 23.42
C ASP A 52 8.99 -15.28 24.89
N ASN A 53 8.51 -16.39 25.43
CA ASN A 53 8.75 -16.79 26.82
C ASN A 53 10.06 -17.58 27.03
N ASN A 54 10.56 -18.27 26.01
CA ASN A 54 11.68 -19.22 26.16
C ASN A 54 12.98 -18.77 25.49
N LEU A 55 12.93 -17.88 24.48
CA LEU A 55 14.11 -17.47 23.72
C LEU A 55 14.45 -15.99 23.93
N ASN A 56 15.74 -15.64 23.74
CA ASN A 56 16.21 -14.26 23.81
C ASN A 56 15.69 -13.43 22.63
N VAL A 57 15.68 -14.00 21.43
CA VAL A 57 15.11 -13.36 20.23
C VAL A 57 13.61 -13.52 20.24
N LYS A 58 12.90 -12.41 20.46
CA LYS A 58 11.45 -12.36 20.54
C LYS A 58 10.82 -12.53 19.17
N PHE A 59 9.71 -13.26 19.14
CA PHE A 59 8.82 -13.34 17.98
C PHE A 59 8.03 -12.04 17.86
N THR A 60 7.40 -11.56 18.94
CA THR A 60 6.63 -10.31 18.92
C THR A 60 7.50 -9.14 18.50
N ASP A 61 7.00 -8.36 17.55
CA ASP A 61 7.66 -7.17 17.04
C ASP A 61 7.71 -6.08 18.12
N ILE A 62 8.80 -5.33 18.17
CA ILE A 62 8.94 -4.17 19.06
C ILE A 62 7.83 -3.15 18.79
N ASP A 63 7.45 -3.00 17.52
CA ASP A 63 6.41 -2.07 17.11
C ASP A 63 5.06 -2.43 17.73
N TYR A 64 4.77 -3.72 17.97
CA TYR A 64 3.54 -4.13 18.66
C TYR A 64 3.44 -3.59 20.09
N TYR A 65 4.56 -3.57 20.81
CA TYR A 65 4.65 -2.96 22.14
C TYR A 65 4.51 -1.45 22.05
N VAL A 66 5.14 -0.80 21.07
CA VAL A 66 5.00 0.65 20.83
C VAL A 66 3.54 1.03 20.56
N PHE A 67 2.81 0.27 19.74
CA PHE A 67 1.39 0.52 19.48
C PHE A 67 0.54 0.34 20.74
N SER A 68 0.85 -0.72 21.51
CA SER A 68 0.13 -1.04 22.74
C SER A 68 0.38 0.03 23.80
N ASP A 69 1.62 0.44 24.03
CA ASP A 69 1.93 1.50 24.99
C ASP A 69 1.23 2.82 24.61
N ALA A 70 1.23 3.19 23.33
CA ALA A 70 0.49 4.35 22.85
C ALA A 70 -1.03 4.22 23.09
N ALA A 71 -1.60 3.03 22.86
CA ALA A 71 -3.00 2.74 23.17
C ALA A 71 -3.31 2.87 24.67
N LYS A 72 -2.37 2.50 25.55
CA LYS A 72 -2.48 2.68 27.00
C LYS A 72 -2.50 4.17 27.38
N TYR A 73 -1.73 5.02 26.71
CA TYR A 73 -1.81 6.47 26.91
C TYR A 73 -3.17 7.02 26.48
N VAL A 74 -3.65 6.64 25.29
CA VAL A 74 -4.97 7.04 24.80
C VAL A 74 -6.09 6.61 25.75
N LEU A 75 -6.04 5.37 26.27
CA LEU A 75 -7.01 4.87 27.25
C LEU A 75 -7.04 5.69 28.55
N ASN A 76 -5.92 6.32 28.92
CA ASN A 76 -5.79 7.19 30.08
C ASN A 76 -5.98 8.68 29.75
N ASN A 77 -6.63 9.00 28.61
CA ASN A 77 -6.83 10.37 28.11
C ASN A 77 -5.54 11.17 27.93
N LYS A 78 -4.45 10.50 27.57
CA LYS A 78 -3.14 11.10 27.28
C LYS A 78 -2.81 11.03 25.78
N SER A 79 -1.74 11.71 25.38
CA SER A 79 -1.26 11.69 24.01
C SER A 79 -0.65 10.31 23.68
N PRO A 80 -0.98 9.67 22.53
CA PRO A 80 -0.27 8.46 22.12
C PRO A 80 1.22 8.72 21.89
N TYR A 81 1.60 9.97 21.65
CA TYR A 81 2.98 10.42 21.43
C TYR A 81 3.80 10.55 22.73
N ASP A 82 3.15 10.49 23.90
CA ASP A 82 3.86 10.33 25.19
C ASP A 82 4.64 9.01 25.22
N ARG A 83 4.27 8.04 24.37
CA ARG A 83 5.11 6.87 24.09
C ARG A 83 6.26 7.28 23.17
N TYR A 84 7.47 7.34 23.75
CA TYR A 84 8.69 7.48 22.98
C TYR A 84 8.74 6.47 21.81
N THR A 85 9.16 6.96 20.63
CA THR A 85 9.19 6.27 19.33
C THR A 85 7.84 5.91 18.69
N TYR A 86 6.71 6.40 19.18
CA TYR A 86 5.44 6.23 18.46
C TYR A 86 5.37 7.15 17.22
N ARG A 87 5.76 6.62 16.05
CA ARG A 87 5.83 7.36 14.76
C ARG A 87 4.62 7.13 13.84
N TYR A 88 3.47 6.80 14.41
CA TYR A 88 2.26 6.38 13.69
C TYR A 88 1.12 7.36 13.94
N THR A 89 0.07 7.31 13.12
CA THR A 89 -1.13 8.14 13.36
C THR A 89 -1.89 7.66 14.60
N PRO A 90 -2.66 8.53 15.27
CA PRO A 90 -3.41 8.13 16.47
C PRO A 90 -4.42 7.04 16.17
N LEU A 91 -4.90 6.91 14.92
CA LEU A 91 -5.85 5.87 14.52
C LEU A 91 -5.36 4.47 14.89
N LEU A 92 -4.06 4.19 14.73
CA LEU A 92 -3.49 2.89 15.13
C LEU A 92 -3.52 2.71 16.66
N ALA A 93 -3.18 3.73 17.44
CA ALA A 93 -3.27 3.67 18.90
C ALA A 93 -4.71 3.42 19.37
N TYR A 94 -5.70 4.11 18.80
CA TYR A 94 -7.12 3.87 19.10
C TYR A 94 -7.57 2.45 18.74
N LEU A 95 -7.15 1.92 17.58
CA LEU A 95 -7.44 0.53 17.18
C LEU A 95 -6.84 -0.50 18.13
N MET A 96 -5.77 -0.13 18.84
CA MET A 96 -5.02 -1.01 19.75
C MET A 96 -5.50 -0.91 21.21
N VAL A 97 -6.42 0.00 21.53
CA VAL A 97 -7.02 0.12 22.89
C VAL A 97 -7.57 -1.20 23.43
N PRO A 98 -8.24 -2.06 22.64
CA PRO A 98 -8.75 -3.33 23.15
C PRO A 98 -7.66 -4.32 23.60
N ASN A 99 -6.37 -4.07 23.35
CA ASN A 99 -5.28 -4.83 23.95
C ASN A 99 -5.33 -4.83 25.49
N PHE A 100 -5.80 -3.75 26.11
CA PHE A 100 -5.89 -3.64 27.58
C PHE A 100 -7.29 -3.91 28.12
N ILE A 101 -8.32 -3.92 27.27
CA ILE A 101 -9.70 -4.17 27.66
C ILE A 101 -10.07 -5.66 27.53
N ILE A 102 -9.57 -6.32 26.47
CA ILE A 102 -9.94 -7.71 26.12
C ILE A 102 -8.77 -8.66 26.38
N ASN A 103 -7.67 -8.50 25.65
CA ASN A 103 -6.48 -9.34 25.75
C ASN A 103 -5.30 -8.66 25.06
N PHE A 104 -4.09 -8.75 25.63
CA PHE A 104 -2.90 -8.11 25.06
C PHE A 104 -2.58 -8.55 23.62
N SER A 105 -3.02 -9.74 23.20
CA SER A 105 -2.86 -10.25 21.84
C SER A 105 -3.95 -9.82 20.86
N PHE A 106 -4.91 -8.98 21.28
CA PHE A 106 -6.04 -8.57 20.44
C PHE A 106 -5.59 -8.00 19.08
N GLY A 107 -4.60 -7.10 19.07
CA GLY A 107 -4.05 -6.54 17.84
C GLY A 107 -3.49 -7.59 16.88
N LYS A 108 -2.82 -8.63 17.39
CA LYS A 108 -2.33 -9.76 16.56
C LYS A 108 -3.49 -10.50 15.89
N PHE A 109 -4.58 -10.74 16.61
CA PHE A 109 -5.78 -11.36 16.04
C PHE A 109 -6.49 -10.44 15.04
N LEU A 110 -6.55 -9.13 15.31
CA LEU A 110 -7.09 -8.13 14.39
C LEU A 110 -6.30 -8.12 13.07
N PHE A 111 -4.98 -7.97 13.12
CA PHE A 111 -4.12 -7.92 11.94
C PHE A 111 -4.19 -9.23 11.14
N SER A 112 -4.14 -10.36 11.84
CA SER A 112 -4.28 -11.68 11.23
C SER A 112 -5.65 -11.87 10.55
N SER A 113 -6.73 -11.34 11.13
CA SER A 113 -8.08 -11.36 10.52
C SER A 113 -8.17 -10.49 9.27
N ILE A 114 -7.44 -9.38 9.23
CA ILE A 114 -7.38 -8.49 8.06
C ILE A 114 -6.73 -9.20 6.86
N ASP A 115 -5.76 -10.10 7.05
CA ASP A 115 -5.20 -10.89 5.95
C ASP A 115 -6.27 -11.71 5.22
N PHE A 116 -7.26 -12.25 5.95
CA PHE A 116 -8.38 -12.97 5.35
C PHE A 116 -9.28 -12.01 4.57
N LEU A 117 -9.54 -10.81 5.09
CA LEU A 117 -10.27 -9.78 4.35
C LEU A 117 -9.53 -9.41 3.06
N VAL A 118 -8.21 -9.20 3.13
CA VAL A 118 -7.35 -8.94 1.96
C VAL A 118 -7.50 -10.06 0.93
N SER A 119 -7.45 -11.33 1.33
CA SER A 119 -7.64 -12.46 0.41
C SER A 119 -9.00 -12.43 -0.30
N ILE A 120 -10.06 -12.03 0.41
CA ILE A 120 -11.41 -11.88 -0.18
C ILE A 120 -11.44 -10.73 -1.19
N ILE A 121 -10.79 -9.61 -0.88
CA ILE A 121 -10.69 -8.46 -1.81
C ILE A 121 -9.89 -8.84 -3.06
N ILE A 122 -8.78 -9.57 -2.92
CA ILE A 122 -8.00 -10.09 -4.06
C ILE A 122 -8.88 -10.93 -4.98
N ILE A 123 -9.67 -11.87 -4.42
CA ILE A 123 -10.62 -12.69 -5.21
C ILE A 123 -11.61 -11.80 -5.96
N LYS A 124 -12.17 -10.78 -5.31
CA LYS A 124 -13.13 -9.85 -5.94
C LYS A 124 -12.48 -9.07 -7.08
N ILE A 125 -11.26 -8.58 -6.91
CA ILE A 125 -10.51 -7.87 -7.94
C ILE A 125 -10.24 -8.78 -9.14
N ILE A 126 -9.76 -10.00 -8.89
CA ILE A 126 -9.48 -10.98 -9.96
C ILE A 126 -10.75 -11.30 -10.74
N LYS A 127 -11.87 -11.56 -10.06
CA LYS A 127 -13.15 -11.86 -10.74
C LYS A 127 -13.66 -10.71 -11.60
N ILE A 128 -13.40 -9.46 -11.23
CA ILE A 128 -13.79 -8.29 -12.03
C ILE A 128 -12.87 -8.14 -13.25
N LYS A 129 -11.55 -8.27 -13.06
CA LYS A 129 -10.57 -7.99 -14.12
C LYS A 129 -10.35 -9.17 -15.07
N HIS A 130 -10.46 -10.38 -14.55
CA HIS A 130 -10.18 -11.64 -15.25
C HIS A 130 -11.32 -12.65 -14.98
N PRO A 131 -12.54 -12.41 -15.52
CA PRO A 131 -13.71 -13.23 -15.24
C PRO A 131 -13.55 -14.71 -15.68
N GLU A 132 -12.73 -14.96 -16.70
CA GLU A 132 -12.41 -16.31 -17.20
C GLU A 132 -11.53 -17.12 -16.25
N THR A 133 -10.88 -16.48 -15.26
CA THR A 133 -9.94 -17.14 -14.36
C THR A 133 -10.67 -18.03 -13.37
N LYS A 134 -10.68 -19.34 -13.64
CA LYS A 134 -11.21 -20.36 -12.72
C LYS A 134 -10.35 -20.56 -11.47
N ASN A 135 -9.04 -20.31 -11.55
CA ASN A 135 -8.06 -20.56 -10.48
C ASN A 135 -7.83 -19.36 -9.55
N TYR A 136 -8.84 -18.48 -9.34
CA TYR A 136 -8.70 -17.30 -8.47
C TYR A 136 -8.30 -17.63 -7.03
N ILE A 137 -8.63 -18.84 -6.57
CA ILE A 137 -8.28 -19.35 -5.24
C ILE A 137 -6.77 -19.52 -5.07
N LEU A 138 -6.04 -19.93 -6.11
CA LEU A 138 -4.59 -20.08 -6.06
C LEU A 138 -3.91 -18.74 -5.72
N TYR A 139 -4.35 -17.65 -6.35
CA TYR A 139 -3.82 -16.32 -6.07
C TYR A 139 -4.17 -15.85 -4.65
N ALA A 140 -5.36 -16.18 -4.16
CA ALA A 140 -5.73 -15.90 -2.78
C ALA A 140 -4.88 -16.71 -1.78
N SER A 141 -4.55 -17.97 -2.10
CA SER A 141 -3.68 -18.81 -1.26
C SER A 141 -2.25 -18.30 -1.24
N LEU A 142 -1.74 -17.71 -2.32
CA LEU A 142 -0.41 -17.08 -2.35
C LEU A 142 -0.30 -15.89 -1.38
N TRP A 143 -1.42 -15.26 -1.00
CA TRP A 143 -1.44 -14.28 0.08
C TRP A 143 -1.65 -14.95 1.43
N LEU A 144 -2.72 -15.75 1.54
CA LEU A 144 -3.17 -16.27 2.82
C LEU A 144 -2.20 -17.28 3.45
N LEU A 145 -1.57 -18.11 2.63
CA LEU A 145 -0.63 -19.15 3.08
C LEU A 145 0.84 -18.69 2.99
N ASN A 146 1.08 -17.41 2.69
CA ASN A 146 2.43 -16.88 2.62
C ASN A 146 3.04 -16.81 4.04
N PRO A 147 4.17 -17.50 4.30
CA PRO A 147 4.79 -17.49 5.62
C PRO A 147 5.20 -16.09 6.07
N LEU A 148 5.57 -15.18 5.14
CA LEU A 148 5.91 -13.80 5.47
C LEU A 148 4.69 -13.02 5.93
N VAL A 149 3.56 -13.13 5.23
CA VAL A 149 2.30 -12.45 5.60
C VAL A 149 1.82 -12.94 6.97
N ILE A 150 1.78 -14.26 7.16
CA ILE A 150 1.40 -14.89 8.43
C ILE A 150 2.28 -14.38 9.57
N THR A 151 3.60 -14.39 9.36
CA THR A 151 4.57 -13.98 10.38
C THR A 151 4.43 -12.49 10.70
N ILE A 152 4.40 -11.61 9.71
CA ILE A 152 4.31 -10.15 9.92
C ILE A 152 3.06 -9.79 10.74
N SER A 153 1.89 -10.33 10.38
CA SER A 153 0.64 -10.06 11.09
C SER A 153 0.65 -10.61 12.53
N LEU A 154 1.14 -11.85 12.73
CA LEU A 154 1.15 -12.48 14.06
C LEU A 154 2.25 -11.97 14.98
N ARG A 155 3.35 -11.46 14.43
CA ARG A 155 4.35 -10.70 15.20
C ARG A 155 3.77 -9.39 15.72
N GLY A 156 2.65 -8.92 15.17
CA GLY A 156 1.93 -7.74 15.63
C GLY A 156 2.17 -6.49 14.79
N ASN A 157 2.64 -6.62 13.55
CA ASN A 157 2.78 -5.47 12.67
C ASN A 157 1.44 -5.17 11.94
N ALA A 158 1.07 -3.89 11.91
CA ALA A 158 -0.15 -3.37 11.33
C ALA A 158 -0.13 -3.17 9.80
N ASP A 159 0.92 -3.63 9.09
CA ASP A 159 1.09 -3.45 7.63
C ASP A 159 -0.04 -4.02 6.77
N CYS A 160 -0.80 -4.99 7.28
CA CYS A 160 -1.99 -5.53 6.61
C CYS A 160 -3.11 -4.47 6.42
N ILE A 161 -3.21 -3.47 7.30
CA ILE A 161 -4.23 -2.41 7.25
C ILE A 161 -4.06 -1.52 6.00
N PRO A 162 -2.90 -0.86 5.76
CA PRO A 162 -2.72 -0.06 4.56
C PRO A 162 -2.83 -0.91 3.29
N CYS A 163 -2.40 -2.19 3.31
CA CYS A 163 -2.63 -3.11 2.20
C CYS A 163 -4.13 -3.29 1.89
N LEU A 164 -4.96 -3.53 2.92
CA LEU A 164 -6.41 -3.64 2.75
C LEU A 164 -7.01 -2.36 2.17
N LEU A 165 -6.64 -1.18 2.71
CA LEU A 165 -7.18 0.11 2.27
C LEU A 165 -6.82 0.42 0.81
N VAL A 166 -5.59 0.11 0.40
CA VAL A 166 -5.14 0.26 -0.99
C VAL A 166 -5.89 -0.71 -1.92
N LEU A 167 -6.08 -1.96 -1.53
CA LEU A 167 -6.83 -2.92 -2.34
C LEU A 167 -8.32 -2.57 -2.42
N LEU A 168 -8.91 -2.02 -1.36
CA LEU A 168 -10.27 -1.49 -1.41
C LEU A 168 -10.37 -0.31 -2.38
N THR A 169 -9.37 0.58 -2.38
CA THR A 169 -9.26 1.67 -3.37
C THR A 169 -9.34 1.13 -4.79
N VAL A 170 -8.52 0.13 -5.13
CA VAL A 170 -8.49 -0.50 -6.46
C VAL A 170 -9.81 -1.21 -6.77
N LEU A 171 -10.35 -1.98 -5.82
CA LEU A 171 -11.63 -2.69 -5.99
C LEU A 171 -12.75 -1.70 -6.37
N PHE A 172 -12.85 -0.58 -5.67
CA PHE A 172 -13.90 0.41 -5.93
C PHE A 172 -13.68 1.20 -7.21
N ILE A 173 -12.43 1.40 -7.67
CA ILE A 173 -12.17 1.90 -9.03
C ILE A 173 -12.75 0.95 -10.07
N TYR A 174 -12.50 -0.36 -9.94
CA TYR A 174 -12.99 -1.36 -10.90
C TYR A 174 -14.51 -1.51 -10.88
N GLN A 175 -15.14 -1.24 -9.74
CA GLN A 175 -16.60 -1.16 -9.62
C GLN A 175 -17.18 0.20 -10.07
N LYS A 176 -16.36 1.14 -10.54
CA LYS A 176 -16.74 2.52 -10.89
C LYS A 176 -17.37 3.31 -9.73
N ARG A 177 -17.04 2.95 -8.48
CA ARG A 177 -17.50 3.60 -7.26
C ARG A 177 -16.46 4.61 -6.76
N ILE A 178 -16.35 5.72 -7.47
CA ILE A 178 -15.25 6.70 -7.31
C ILE A 178 -15.18 7.28 -5.89
N TYR A 179 -16.30 7.66 -5.27
CA TYR A 179 -16.31 8.24 -3.92
C TYR A 179 -15.79 7.27 -2.85
N LEU A 180 -16.20 6.00 -2.90
CA LEU A 180 -15.70 4.98 -1.97
C LEU A 180 -14.21 4.74 -2.20
N SER A 181 -13.78 4.64 -3.46
CA SER A 181 -12.36 4.51 -3.79
C SER A 181 -11.53 5.65 -3.21
N ALA A 182 -11.98 6.89 -3.40
CA ALA A 182 -11.31 8.08 -2.92
C ALA A 182 -11.25 8.14 -1.38
N PHE A 183 -12.32 7.74 -0.69
CA PHE A 183 -12.34 7.61 0.77
C PHE A 183 -11.26 6.65 1.27
N PHE A 184 -11.25 5.42 0.76
CA PHE A 184 -10.25 4.42 1.16
C PHE A 184 -8.82 4.84 0.80
N TYR A 185 -8.64 5.56 -0.32
CA TYR A 185 -7.34 6.10 -0.68
C TYR A 185 -6.86 7.16 0.32
N GLY A 186 -7.69 8.17 0.60
CA GLY A 186 -7.36 9.22 1.57
C GLY A 186 -7.10 8.66 2.97
N LEU A 187 -7.90 7.67 3.39
CA LEU A 187 -7.70 6.94 4.65
C LEU A 187 -6.37 6.16 4.64
N SER A 188 -6.01 5.51 3.52
CA SER A 188 -4.75 4.77 3.41
C SER A 188 -3.52 5.66 3.58
N VAL A 189 -3.53 6.84 2.94
CA VAL A 189 -2.44 7.84 2.99
C VAL A 189 -2.35 8.49 4.36
N ASN A 190 -3.49 8.70 5.04
CA ASN A 190 -3.46 9.15 6.43
C ASN A 190 -2.87 8.07 7.33
N PHE A 191 -3.35 6.82 7.25
CA PHE A 191 -2.91 5.73 8.12
C PHE A 191 -1.40 5.49 8.07
N LYS A 192 -0.83 5.46 6.85
CA LYS A 192 0.61 5.54 6.59
C LYS A 192 0.80 6.42 5.36
N ILE A 193 1.81 7.30 5.34
CA ILE A 193 2.03 8.22 4.20
C ILE A 193 2.38 7.50 2.90
N TYR A 194 2.95 6.30 2.98
CA TYR A 194 3.50 5.54 1.85
C TYR A 194 2.58 5.36 0.62
N PRO A 195 1.27 5.05 0.75
CA PRO A 195 0.36 4.91 -0.39
C PRO A 195 0.20 6.18 -1.25
N ILE A 196 0.74 7.33 -0.84
CA ILE A 196 0.75 8.55 -1.64
C ILE A 196 1.39 8.34 -3.02
N ILE A 197 2.34 7.39 -3.14
CA ILE A 197 2.99 7.08 -4.41
C ILE A 197 2.00 6.60 -5.50
N TYR A 198 0.86 6.03 -5.08
CA TYR A 198 -0.17 5.55 -5.99
C TYR A 198 -1.06 6.66 -6.56
N ALA A 199 -0.91 7.92 -6.13
CA ALA A 199 -1.73 9.03 -6.64
C ALA A 199 -1.61 9.14 -8.17
N LEU A 200 -0.39 9.10 -8.70
CA LEU A 200 -0.14 9.22 -10.13
C LEU A 200 -0.77 8.09 -10.95
N PRO A 201 -0.52 6.78 -10.68
CA PRO A 201 -1.12 5.72 -11.49
C PRO A 201 -2.64 5.66 -11.36
N LEU A 202 -3.20 5.95 -10.18
CA LEU A 202 -4.66 6.01 -10.00
C LEU A 202 -5.27 7.11 -10.89
N MET A 203 -4.64 8.29 -10.89
CA MET A 203 -5.07 9.41 -11.75
C MET A 203 -4.95 9.10 -13.24
N LEU A 204 -3.84 8.47 -13.67
CA LEU A 204 -3.65 8.06 -15.07
C LEU A 204 -4.61 6.94 -15.50
N TYR A 205 -5.00 6.07 -14.58
CA TYR A 205 -5.95 5.00 -14.87
C TYR A 205 -7.38 5.53 -15.03
N LEU A 206 -7.80 6.48 -14.17
CA LEU A 206 -9.14 7.11 -14.25
C LEU A 206 -9.35 7.92 -15.54
N ASN A 207 -8.27 8.33 -16.22
CA ASN A 207 -8.34 9.01 -17.50
C ASN A 207 -7.16 8.62 -18.40
N LYS A 208 -7.41 7.71 -19.35
CA LYS A 208 -6.38 7.24 -20.29
C LYS A 208 -5.78 8.37 -21.15
N ASN A 209 -6.53 9.44 -21.39
CA ASN A 209 -6.07 10.60 -22.17
C ASN A 209 -5.32 11.64 -21.31
N TYR A 210 -5.27 11.46 -19.99
CA TYR A 210 -4.53 12.35 -19.09
C TYR A 210 -3.03 12.29 -19.37
N LEU A 211 -2.39 13.47 -19.41
CA LEU A 211 -0.96 13.63 -19.70
C LEU A 211 -0.53 12.85 -20.95
N ASN A 212 -1.23 13.07 -22.07
CA ASN A 212 -0.85 12.42 -23.33
C ASN A 212 0.51 12.94 -23.82
N LYS A 213 1.43 12.02 -24.16
CA LYS A 213 2.80 12.34 -24.59
C LYS A 213 2.79 13.23 -25.83
N ASP A 214 1.90 12.95 -26.77
CA ASP A 214 1.83 13.70 -28.04
C ASP A 214 1.45 15.17 -27.81
N ASN A 215 0.58 15.45 -26.83
CA ASN A 215 0.20 16.81 -26.46
C ASN A 215 1.34 17.55 -25.72
N ILE A 216 2.10 16.82 -24.90
CA ILE A 216 3.16 17.40 -24.06
C ILE A 216 4.41 17.73 -24.90
N PHE A 217 4.85 16.75 -25.69
CA PHE A 217 6.08 16.85 -26.48
C PHE A 217 5.86 17.41 -27.90
N GLN A 218 4.69 18.02 -28.16
CA GLN A 218 4.45 18.73 -29.40
C GLN A 218 5.41 19.93 -29.48
N LEU A 219 6.45 19.83 -30.31
CA LEU A 219 7.41 20.92 -30.49
C LEU A 219 6.84 21.94 -31.47
N LYS A 220 6.94 23.23 -31.12
CA LYS A 220 6.67 24.29 -32.07
C LYS A 220 7.91 24.46 -32.95
N GLN A 221 7.76 24.32 -34.28
CA GLN A 221 8.83 24.70 -35.20
C GLN A 221 8.95 26.23 -35.18
N ILE A 222 9.93 26.75 -34.44
CA ILE A 222 10.18 28.19 -34.31
C ILE A 222 11.36 28.55 -35.21
N LYS A 223 11.15 29.56 -36.06
CA LYS A 223 12.14 30.10 -36.99
C LYS A 223 13.05 31.11 -36.27
N THR A 224 13.93 30.65 -35.40
CA THR A 224 15.03 31.46 -34.86
C THR A 224 16.37 30.83 -35.23
N GLU A 225 17.36 31.62 -35.63
CA GLU A 225 18.67 31.13 -36.09
C GLU A 225 19.50 30.52 -34.95
N ASP A 226 19.28 30.97 -33.70
CA ASP A 226 20.01 30.47 -32.52
C ASP A 226 19.50 29.12 -32.00
N ARG A 227 20.34 28.08 -32.13
CA ARG A 227 20.03 26.72 -31.61
C ARG A 227 19.80 26.67 -30.11
N TYR A 228 20.55 27.46 -29.32
CA TYR A 228 20.43 27.47 -27.86
C TYR A 228 19.11 28.09 -27.41
N ILE A 229 18.73 29.22 -28.01
CA ILE A 229 17.47 29.92 -27.73
C ILE A 229 16.29 29.01 -28.09
N ASN A 230 16.34 28.34 -29.25
CA ASN A 230 15.33 27.35 -29.64
C ASN A 230 15.15 26.23 -28.60
N LYS A 231 16.26 25.71 -28.04
CA LYS A 231 16.20 24.64 -27.02
C LYS A 231 15.53 25.14 -25.74
N ILE A 232 15.87 26.33 -25.27
CA ILE A 232 15.26 26.93 -24.08
C ILE A 232 13.76 27.17 -24.28
N ILE A 233 13.36 27.75 -25.43
CA ILE A 233 11.96 27.99 -25.75
C ILE A 233 11.17 26.67 -25.83
N ASN A 234 11.76 25.63 -26.43
CA ASN A 234 11.13 24.30 -26.49
C ASN A 234 10.95 23.69 -25.09
N ILE A 235 11.93 23.82 -24.20
CA ILE A 235 11.80 23.39 -22.80
C ILE A 235 10.65 24.12 -22.12
N PHE A 236 10.57 25.45 -22.26
CA PHE A 236 9.48 26.23 -21.71
C PHE A 236 8.12 25.83 -22.30
N TYR A 237 8.05 25.54 -23.60
CA TYR A 237 6.83 25.06 -24.26
C TYR A 237 6.37 23.70 -23.75
N ILE A 238 7.31 22.75 -23.57
CA ILE A 238 7.05 21.44 -22.97
C ILE A 238 6.54 21.60 -21.54
N ILE A 239 7.19 22.43 -20.72
CA ILE A 239 6.76 22.71 -19.34
C ILE A 239 5.35 23.28 -19.33
N ARG A 240 5.07 24.28 -20.17
CA ARG A 240 3.74 24.89 -20.29
C ARG A 240 2.67 23.88 -20.72
N ASN A 241 2.95 23.05 -21.73
CA ASN A 241 2.02 22.02 -22.18
C ASN A 241 1.80 20.95 -21.11
N PHE A 242 2.85 20.56 -20.41
CA PHE A 242 2.77 19.65 -19.27
C PHE A 242 1.82 20.20 -18.21
N PHE A 243 1.99 21.44 -17.75
CA PHE A 243 1.07 22.05 -16.79
C PHE A 243 -0.35 22.20 -17.34
N LYS A 244 -0.51 22.54 -18.62
CA LYS A 244 -1.84 22.61 -19.26
C LYS A 244 -2.56 21.24 -19.22
N GLU A 245 -1.87 20.15 -19.54
CA GLU A 245 -2.45 18.81 -19.49
C GLU A 245 -2.60 18.29 -18.05
N LEU A 246 -1.73 18.71 -17.13
CA LEU A 246 -1.80 18.38 -15.70
C LEU A 246 -3.09 18.89 -15.05
N PHE A 247 -3.54 20.10 -15.39
CA PHE A 247 -4.79 20.65 -14.87
C PHE A 247 -6.04 20.23 -15.67
N LYS A 248 -5.87 19.48 -16.77
CA LYS A 248 -6.97 18.98 -17.60
C LYS A 248 -7.55 17.69 -17.04
N LEU A 249 -8.14 17.80 -15.85
CA LEU A 249 -8.76 16.70 -15.12
C LEU A 249 -10.18 16.43 -15.61
N ASN A 250 -10.55 15.16 -15.76
CA ASN A 250 -11.94 14.79 -16.00
C ASN A 250 -12.77 14.79 -14.70
N SER A 251 -14.09 14.60 -14.82
CA SER A 251 -14.99 14.59 -13.66
C SER A 251 -14.60 13.54 -12.61
N ASP A 252 -14.21 12.33 -13.02
CA ASP A 252 -13.87 11.24 -12.11
C ASP A 252 -12.55 11.50 -11.38
N GLN A 253 -11.54 12.05 -12.05
CA GLN A 253 -10.28 12.48 -11.47
C GLN A 253 -10.47 13.63 -10.47
N LEU A 254 -11.35 14.59 -10.77
CA LEU A 254 -11.70 15.68 -9.86
C LEU A 254 -12.41 15.15 -8.61
N LYS A 255 -13.44 14.31 -8.79
CA LYS A 255 -14.16 13.66 -7.67
C LYS A 255 -13.19 12.84 -6.82
N PHE A 256 -12.33 12.04 -7.44
CA PHE A 256 -11.37 11.22 -6.74
C PHE A 256 -10.35 12.05 -5.96
N SER A 257 -9.73 13.04 -6.61
CA SER A 257 -8.74 13.92 -5.98
C SER A 257 -9.33 14.72 -4.83
N LEU A 258 -10.49 15.35 -5.03
CA LEU A 258 -11.11 16.19 -4.01
C LEU A 258 -11.60 15.36 -2.81
N PHE A 259 -12.23 14.21 -3.06
CA PHE A 259 -12.78 13.39 -1.97
C PHE A 259 -11.69 12.65 -1.18
N SER A 260 -10.61 12.22 -1.83
CA SER A 260 -9.45 11.65 -1.13
C SER A 260 -8.68 12.71 -0.35
N PHE A 261 -8.47 13.89 -0.93
CA PHE A 261 -7.84 15.02 -0.24
C PHE A 261 -8.66 15.47 0.98
N THR A 262 -9.98 15.59 0.86
CA THR A 262 -10.85 15.95 1.99
C THR A 262 -10.85 14.89 3.08
N THR A 263 -10.87 13.59 2.73
CA THR A 263 -10.75 12.51 3.71
C THR A 263 -9.42 12.59 4.47
N PHE A 264 -8.31 12.74 3.74
CA PHE A 264 -6.98 12.90 4.33
C PHE A 264 -6.92 14.15 5.22
N LEU A 265 -7.36 15.30 4.72
CA LEU A 265 -7.31 16.58 5.42
C LEU A 265 -8.18 16.58 6.67
N ALA A 266 -9.41 16.05 6.59
CA ALA A 266 -10.32 15.97 7.74
C ALA A 266 -9.70 15.17 8.89
N LEU A 267 -9.12 14.00 8.62
CA LEU A 267 -8.45 13.19 9.65
C LEU A 267 -7.23 13.92 10.24
N ASN A 268 -6.44 14.59 9.40
CA ASN A 268 -5.31 15.39 9.88
C ASN A 268 -5.76 16.57 10.74
N ILE A 269 -6.82 17.28 10.36
CA ILE A 269 -7.38 18.39 11.14
C ILE A 269 -7.89 17.87 12.50
N ILE A 270 -8.63 16.76 12.51
CA ILE A 270 -9.15 16.15 13.75
C ILE A 270 -7.99 15.81 14.69
N PHE A 271 -6.97 15.09 14.22
CA PHE A 271 -5.86 14.69 15.08
C PHE A 271 -4.92 15.85 15.45
N TYR A 272 -4.77 16.85 14.58
CA TYR A 272 -4.06 18.08 14.92
C TYR A 272 -4.80 18.90 15.99
N ALA A 273 -6.14 18.96 15.93
CA ALA A 273 -6.92 19.63 16.96
C ALA A 273 -6.80 18.95 18.33
N ILE A 274 -6.61 17.63 18.37
CA ILE A 274 -6.47 16.86 19.61
C ILE A 274 -5.02 16.86 20.14
N TYR A 275 -4.03 16.64 19.29
CA TYR A 275 -2.63 16.38 19.68
C TYR A 275 -1.62 17.44 19.21
N GLY A 276 -2.07 18.48 18.49
CA GLY A 276 -1.24 19.59 18.06
C GLY A 276 -0.13 19.21 17.08
N TYR A 277 0.96 19.97 17.12
CA TYR A 277 2.11 19.81 16.23
C TYR A 277 2.82 18.46 16.38
N GLU A 278 2.79 17.87 17.58
CA GLU A 278 3.41 16.58 17.85
C GLU A 278 2.87 15.50 16.91
N PHE A 279 1.55 15.45 16.68
CA PHE A 279 0.94 14.55 15.70
C PHE A 279 1.54 14.68 14.30
N LEU A 280 1.63 15.92 13.78
CA LEU A 280 2.16 16.15 12.43
C LEU A 280 3.63 15.77 12.33
N TYR A 281 4.40 16.12 13.37
CA TYR A 281 5.82 15.82 13.41
C TYR A 281 6.06 14.31 13.42
N GLU A 282 5.46 13.62 14.38
CA GLU A 282 5.67 12.20 14.65
C GLU A 282 5.13 11.30 13.54
N SER A 283 3.96 11.63 12.98
CA SER A 283 3.30 10.80 11.96
C SER A 283 3.84 11.01 10.54
N PHE A 284 4.33 12.22 10.22
CA PHE A 284 4.66 12.59 8.83
C PHE A 284 6.04 13.22 8.68
N ILE A 285 6.32 14.32 9.37
CA ILE A 285 7.55 15.11 9.13
C ILE A 285 8.80 14.31 9.50
N TYR A 286 8.72 13.54 10.58
CA TYR A 286 9.82 12.69 11.06
C TYR A 286 10.34 11.76 9.94
N HIS A 287 9.46 11.16 9.15
CA HIS A 287 9.86 10.24 8.06
C HIS A 287 10.58 10.94 6.90
N LEU A 288 10.36 12.24 6.71
CA LEU A 288 11.08 13.04 5.71
C LEU A 288 12.50 13.37 6.19
N VAL A 289 12.63 13.73 7.46
CA VAL A 289 13.90 14.20 8.04
C VAL A 289 14.78 13.06 8.55
N ARG A 290 14.20 11.88 8.86
CA ARG A 290 14.90 10.72 9.41
C ARG A 290 16.11 10.33 8.55
N GLN A 291 17.21 10.11 9.24
CA GLN A 291 18.45 9.55 8.73
C GLN A 291 18.85 8.40 9.65
N ASP A 292 18.88 7.18 9.11
CA ASP A 292 19.39 6.03 9.84
C ASP A 292 20.81 5.74 9.38
N HIS A 293 21.74 5.88 10.31
CA HIS A 293 23.18 5.81 10.07
C HIS A 293 23.79 4.48 10.48
N LYS A 294 23.13 3.72 11.36
CA LYS A 294 23.60 2.41 11.83
C LYS A 294 22.65 1.35 11.30
N HIS A 295 23.22 0.23 10.85
CA HIS A 295 22.47 -0.94 10.35
C HIS A 295 21.49 -0.61 9.20
N ASN A 296 21.85 0.34 8.34
CA ASN A 296 21.09 0.72 7.15
C ASN A 296 21.66 0.00 5.92
N PHE A 297 20.84 -0.79 5.26
CA PHE A 297 21.12 -1.57 4.05
C PHE A 297 20.72 -0.85 2.76
N SER A 298 20.32 0.42 2.88
CA SER A 298 20.07 1.28 1.72
C SER A 298 21.29 1.35 0.80
N LEU A 299 21.06 1.41 -0.50
CA LEU A 299 22.10 1.72 -1.50
C LEU A 299 22.83 3.03 -1.19
N PHE A 300 22.18 3.94 -0.46
CA PHE A 300 22.71 5.24 -0.08
C PHE A 300 23.37 5.26 1.30
N PHE A 301 23.47 4.12 1.98
CA PHE A 301 24.05 4.04 3.33
C PHE A 301 25.45 4.67 3.39
N TYR A 302 26.36 4.29 2.49
CA TYR A 302 27.76 4.73 2.57
C TYR A 302 27.91 6.25 2.40
N ILE A 303 27.19 6.84 1.44
CA ILE A 303 27.21 8.31 1.26
C ILE A 303 26.56 9.04 2.43
N MET A 304 25.47 8.50 2.99
CA MET A 304 24.83 9.07 4.17
C MET A 304 25.71 8.94 5.41
N TYR A 305 26.51 7.87 5.53
CA TYR A 305 27.43 7.62 6.63
C TYR A 305 28.62 8.59 6.61
N LEU A 306 29.22 8.82 5.44
CA LEU A 306 30.35 9.74 5.31
C LEU A 306 29.97 11.22 5.45
N THR A 307 28.70 11.58 5.28
CA THR A 307 28.24 12.98 5.26
C THR A 307 27.57 13.43 6.55
N ILE A 308 27.59 12.58 7.59
CA ILE A 308 26.99 12.84 8.91
C ILE A 308 27.61 14.08 9.55
N GLU A 309 28.95 14.11 9.63
CA GLU A 309 29.68 15.18 10.34
C GLU A 309 29.45 16.55 9.69
N ASN A 310 29.18 16.58 8.39
CA ASN A 310 28.95 17.80 7.63
C ASN A 310 27.52 18.35 7.76
N ASN A 311 26.63 17.69 8.53
CA ASN A 311 25.23 18.11 8.74
C ASN A 311 24.46 18.46 7.46
N SER A 312 24.81 17.80 6.35
CA SER A 312 24.28 18.16 5.04
C SER A 312 22.83 17.67 4.87
N LYS A 313 21.86 18.58 5.09
CA LYS A 313 20.43 18.30 4.85
C LYS A 313 20.08 18.00 3.38
N ILE A 314 21.02 18.27 2.47
CA ILE A 314 20.85 18.10 1.02
C ILE A 314 21.01 16.63 0.60
N ILE A 315 21.89 15.85 1.23
CA ILE A 315 22.16 14.46 0.83
C ILE A 315 20.91 13.56 0.95
N PRO A 316 20.13 13.60 2.04
CA PRO A 316 18.86 12.87 2.11
C PRO A 316 17.83 13.27 1.04
N LEU A 317 17.92 14.50 0.51
CA LEU A 317 17.03 14.96 -0.56
C LEU A 317 17.50 14.45 -1.93
N ILE A 318 18.81 14.47 -2.19
CA ILE A 318 19.39 13.93 -3.42
C ILE A 318 19.11 12.44 -3.55
N THR A 319 19.24 11.68 -2.45
CA THR A 319 18.97 10.23 -2.43
C THR A 319 17.50 9.89 -2.71
N PHE A 320 16.59 10.84 -2.54
CA PHE A 320 15.17 10.70 -2.90
C PHE A 320 14.90 10.87 -4.41
N ILE A 321 15.80 11.53 -5.16
CA ILE A 321 15.58 11.83 -6.58
C ILE A 321 15.43 10.57 -7.44
N PRO A 322 16.34 9.56 -7.37
CA PRO A 322 16.21 8.35 -8.18
C PRO A 322 14.92 7.58 -7.86
N GLN A 323 14.56 7.53 -6.57
CA GLN A 323 13.34 6.91 -6.07
C GLN A 323 12.10 7.59 -6.67
N PHE A 324 12.01 8.92 -6.60
CA PHE A 324 10.91 9.70 -7.15
C PHE A 324 10.79 9.56 -8.67
N ILE A 325 11.92 9.62 -9.39
CA ILE A 325 11.95 9.49 -10.86
C ILE A 325 11.41 8.12 -11.28
N LEU A 326 11.90 7.02 -10.70
CA LEU A 326 11.44 5.68 -11.08
C LEU A 326 9.96 5.48 -10.76
N VAL A 327 9.50 5.91 -9.58
CA VAL A 327 8.08 5.84 -9.21
C VAL A 327 7.21 6.60 -10.21
N ALA A 328 7.63 7.79 -10.66
CA ALA A 328 6.92 8.55 -11.68
C ALA A 328 6.93 7.83 -13.04
N LEU A 329 8.08 7.33 -13.49
CA LEU A 329 8.22 6.62 -14.77
C LEU A 329 7.36 5.36 -14.85
N PHE A 330 7.31 4.56 -13.78
CA PHE A 330 6.45 3.37 -13.72
C PHE A 330 4.96 3.72 -13.73
N GLY A 331 4.59 4.84 -13.10
CA GLY A 331 3.26 5.44 -13.22
C GLY A 331 2.91 5.75 -14.67
N PHE A 332 3.71 6.56 -15.35
CA PHE A 332 3.47 6.96 -16.73
C PHE A 332 3.48 5.81 -17.73
N LYS A 333 4.37 4.83 -17.55
CA LYS A 333 4.56 3.73 -18.50
C LYS A 333 3.44 2.69 -18.42
N TYR A 334 3.03 2.30 -17.22
CA TYR A 334 2.18 1.11 -17.04
C TYR A 334 0.76 1.42 -16.57
N ALA A 335 0.50 2.54 -15.87
CA ALA A 335 -0.80 2.76 -15.21
C ALA A 335 -2.01 2.67 -16.16
N LYS A 336 -1.86 3.17 -17.39
CA LYS A 336 -2.94 3.18 -18.40
C LYS A 336 -3.28 1.78 -18.94
N LEU A 337 -2.30 0.87 -18.92
CA LEU A 337 -2.41 -0.50 -19.46
C LEU A 337 -2.73 -1.50 -18.36
N ASN A 338 -2.01 -1.42 -17.24
CA ASN A 338 -2.10 -2.35 -16.12
C ASN A 338 -1.77 -1.61 -14.82
N LEU A 339 -2.82 -1.23 -14.09
CA LEU A 339 -2.73 -0.43 -12.87
C LEU A 339 -1.94 -1.17 -11.77
N GLU A 340 -2.21 -2.47 -11.58
CA GLU A 340 -1.59 -3.30 -10.56
C GLU A 340 -0.11 -3.49 -10.83
N LEU A 341 0.27 -3.71 -12.09
CA LEU A 341 1.69 -3.77 -12.46
C LEU A 341 2.39 -2.43 -12.20
N SER A 342 1.72 -1.31 -12.52
CA SER A 342 2.26 0.02 -12.25
C SER A 342 2.47 0.24 -10.75
N MET A 343 1.46 -0.05 -9.93
CA MET A 343 1.53 0.06 -8.47
C MET A 343 2.60 -0.88 -7.90
N PHE A 344 2.66 -2.13 -8.34
CA PHE A 344 3.69 -3.09 -7.91
C PHE A 344 5.12 -2.60 -8.22
N LEU A 345 5.37 -2.12 -9.43
CA LEU A 345 6.68 -1.61 -9.82
C LEU A 345 7.04 -0.30 -9.08
N GLN A 346 6.06 0.56 -8.82
CA GLN A 346 6.26 1.71 -7.93
C GLN A 346 6.63 1.27 -6.52
N THR A 347 5.95 0.28 -5.97
CA THR A 347 6.23 -0.25 -4.63
C THR A 347 7.65 -0.80 -4.55
N LEU A 348 8.00 -1.67 -5.49
CA LEU A 348 9.29 -2.32 -5.57
C LEU A 348 10.42 -1.27 -5.69
N SER A 349 10.24 -0.29 -6.57
CA SER A 349 11.23 0.77 -6.78
C SER A 349 11.37 1.69 -5.59
N PHE A 350 10.24 2.03 -4.95
CA PHE A 350 10.26 2.83 -3.74
C PHE A 350 11.03 2.11 -2.63
N ILE A 351 10.81 0.81 -2.42
CA ILE A 351 11.49 0.04 -1.38
C ILE A 351 12.97 -0.13 -1.72
N ALA A 352 13.30 -0.56 -2.95
CA ALA A 352 14.67 -0.83 -3.37
C ALA A 352 15.57 0.42 -3.34
N LEU A 353 15.00 1.60 -3.59
CA LEU A 353 15.70 2.88 -3.53
C LEU A 353 15.37 3.69 -2.27
N ASN A 354 14.82 3.07 -1.24
CA ASN A 354 14.57 3.78 0.01
C ASN A 354 15.90 4.13 0.68
N LYS A 355 16.04 5.38 1.11
CA LYS A 355 17.21 5.87 1.84
C LYS A 355 17.39 5.19 3.20
N VAL A 356 16.33 4.63 3.77
CA VAL A 356 16.34 3.90 5.05
C VAL A 356 15.81 2.48 4.82
N ILE A 357 16.69 1.48 4.96
CA ILE A 357 16.36 0.05 4.99
C ILE A 357 17.08 -0.52 6.20
N THR A 358 16.43 -0.60 7.36
CA THR A 358 17.11 -1.00 8.60
C THR A 358 16.82 -2.44 8.99
N SER A 359 17.82 -3.10 9.58
CA SER A 359 17.56 -4.25 10.44
C SER A 359 17.44 -3.77 11.88
N GLN A 360 16.39 -4.22 12.56
CA GLN A 360 16.29 -4.06 14.00
C GLN A 360 17.11 -5.19 14.63
N VAL A 361 18.31 -4.85 15.11
CA VAL A 361 19.06 -5.72 16.02
C VAL A 361 18.62 -5.33 17.42
N ASN A 362 18.12 -6.29 18.21
CA ASN A 362 17.96 -6.06 19.65
C ASN A 362 19.34 -5.74 20.21
N ALA A 363 19.60 -4.47 20.47
CA ALA A 363 20.75 -4.03 21.25
C ALA A 363 20.48 -4.34 22.73
N ALA A 364 20.27 -5.62 23.03
CA ALA A 364 20.43 -6.16 24.36
C ALA A 364 21.65 -7.07 24.27
N GLN A 365 22.74 -6.64 24.90
CA GLN A 365 24.04 -7.31 25.03
C GLN A 365 25.05 -7.08 23.89
N THR A 366 25.64 -5.89 23.85
CA THR A 366 27.11 -5.72 23.83
C THR A 366 27.45 -4.34 24.36
#